data_AF-A0A4P5X872-F1
#
_entry.id   AF-A0A4P5X872-F1
#
_cell.length_a   1.000
_cell.length_b   1.000
_cell.length_c   1.000
_cell.angle_alpha   90.00
_cell.angle_beta   90.00
_cell.angle_gamma   90.00
#
_symmetry.space_group_name_H-M   'P 1'
#
loop_
_entity.id
_entity.type
_entity.pdbx_description
1 polymer ?
#
loop_
_entity_poly.entity_id
_entity_poly.type
_entity_poly.pdbx_seq_one_letter_code
_entity_poly.pdbx_strand_id
1 'polypeptide(L)' 'MPRGKEFTAEQIIGKLREAEVGLAQGKTVPEVVRKLGVTEQTYYRWKREFGGQVSASQRFRS' A
#
# COMPACT_ATOMS: atom_id res chain seq x y z
N MET A 1 13.81 -8.24 -23.59
CA MET A 1 13.96 -7.53 -22.29
C MET A 1 12.56 -7.34 -21.72
N PRO A 2 12.17 -7.96 -20.58
CA PRO A 2 10.85 -7.71 -20.04
C PRO A 2 10.77 -6.26 -19.56
N ARG A 3 9.88 -5.50 -20.20
CA ARG A 3 9.63 -4.08 -20.02
C ARG A 3 9.03 -3.85 -18.63
N GLY A 4 9.61 -2.92 -17.88
CA GLY A 4 9.00 -2.24 -16.74
C GLY A 4 8.57 -3.14 -15.58
N LYS A 5 9.21 -3.01 -14.41
CA LYS A 5 8.62 -3.44 -13.13
C LYS A 5 7.41 -2.55 -12.80
N GLU A 6 6.34 -2.67 -13.57
CA GLU A 6 5.07 -2.03 -13.29
C GLU A 6 4.34 -2.95 -12.29
N PHE A 7 4.21 -2.48 -11.06
CA PHE A 7 3.38 -3.18 -10.08
C PHE A 7 1.94 -3.14 -10.59
N THR A 8 1.32 -4.30 -10.79
CA THR A 8 -0.10 -4.36 -11.16
C THR A 8 -0.95 -3.83 -10.01
N ALA A 9 -2.15 -3.33 -10.32
CA ALA A 9 -3.08 -2.82 -9.32
C ALA A 9 -3.31 -3.81 -8.17
N GLU A 10 -3.40 -5.11 -8.47
CA GLU A 10 -3.55 -6.17 -7.47
C GLU A 10 -2.33 -6.28 -6.54
N GLN A 11 -1.11 -6.19 -7.08
CA GLN A 11 0.12 -6.19 -6.29
C GLN A 11 0.19 -4.94 -5.40
N ILE A 12 -0.23 -3.78 -5.91
CA ILE A 12 -0.28 -2.52 -5.16
C ILE A 12 -1.29 -2.63 -4.01
N ILE A 13 -2.49 -3.14 -4.26
CA ILE A 13 -3.54 -3.32 -3.25
C ILE A 13 -3.08 -4.30 -2.18
N GLY A 14 -2.44 -5.42 -2.55
CA GLY A 14 -1.87 -6.37 -1.60
C GLY A 14 -0.83 -5.72 -0.68
N LYS A 15 0.09 -4.94 -1.25
CA LYS A 15 1.11 -4.20 -0.47
C LYS A 15 0.50 -3.10 0.40
N LEU A 16 -0.51 -2.38 -0.07
CA LEU A 16 -1.21 -1.38 0.73
C LEU A 16 -1.96 -2.01 1.91
N ARG A 17 -2.55 -3.20 1.75
CA ARG A 17 -3.15 -3.95 2.86
C ARG A 17 -2.13 -4.37 3.90
N GLU A 18 -0.97 -4.90 3.47
CA GLU A 18 0.12 -5.20 4.40
C GLU A 18 0.63 -3.93 5.13
N ALA A 19 0.71 -2.80 4.41
CA ALA A 19 1.04 -1.52 5.03
C ALA A 19 0.00 -1.12 6.08
N GLU A 20 -1.31 -1.21 5.77
CA GLU A 20 -2.38 -0.92 6.74
C GLU A 20 -2.33 -1.83 7.95
N VAL A 21 -2.09 -3.14 7.78
CA VAL A 21 -1.92 -4.06 8.92
C VAL A 21 -0.73 -3.65 9.78
N GLY A 22 0.39 -3.25 9.16
CA GLY A 22 1.54 -2.73 9.88
C GLY A 22 1.23 -1.45 10.65
N LEU A 23 0.54 -0.50 10.02
CA LEU A 23 0.10 0.74 10.64
C LEU A 23 -0.88 0.49 11.80
N ALA A 24 -1.82 -0.46 11.64
CA ALA A 24 -2.75 -0.88 12.69
C ALA A 24 -2.04 -1.55 13.87
N GLN A 25 -0.90 -2.20 13.63
CA GLN A 25 -0.01 -2.73 14.67
C GLN A 25 0.85 -1.64 15.34
N GLY A 26 0.68 -0.36 14.97
CA GLY A 26 1.45 0.76 15.50
C GLY A 26 2.81 0.99 14.83
N LYS A 27 3.10 0.32 13.71
CA LYS A 27 4.32 0.58 12.93
C LYS A 27 4.18 1.89 12.17
N THR A 28 5.31 2.47 11.83
CA THR A 28 5.34 3.71 11.05
C THR A 28 5.37 3.44 9.54
N VAL A 29 4.95 4.42 8.75
CA VAL A 29 5.03 4.39 7.28
C VAL A 29 6.44 3.99 6.77
N PRO A 30 7.54 4.61 7.22
CA PRO A 30 8.90 4.23 6.79
C PRO A 30 9.23 2.75 7.07
N GLU A 31 8.76 2.18 8.18
CA GLU A 31 8.99 0.77 8.50
C GLU A 31 8.22 -0.17 7.56
N VAL A 32 6.94 0.12 7.30
CA VAL A 32 6.15 -0.72 6.41
C VAL A 32 6.64 -0.63 4.97
N VAL A 33 7.01 0.55 4.46
CA VAL A 33 7.52 0.65 3.09
C VAL A 33 8.88 -0.04 2.92
N ARG A 34 9.72 0.04 3.96
CA ARG A 34 11.02 -0.66 4.00
C ARG A 34 10.83 -2.18 3.99
N LYS A 35 9.82 -2.69 4.71
CA LYS A 35 9.44 -4.10 4.69
C LYS A 35 8.88 -4.54 3.33
N LEU A 36 8.11 -3.67 2.68
CA LEU A 36 7.47 -3.95 1.37
C LEU A 36 8.42 -3.78 0.17
N GLY A 37 9.66 -3.33 0.42
CA GLY A 37 10.66 -3.06 -0.61
C GLY A 37 10.25 -1.92 -1.54
N VAL A 38 9.51 -0.94 -1.03
CA VAL A 38 9.05 0.24 -1.78
C VAL A 38 9.54 1.52 -1.10
N THR A 39 9.52 2.63 -1.82
CA THR A 39 9.84 3.94 -1.26
C THR A 39 8.59 4.59 -0.69
N GLU A 40 8.79 5.52 0.26
CA GLU A 40 7.70 6.32 0.82
C GLU A 40 6.95 7.10 -0.28
N GLN A 41 7.69 7.64 -1.27
CA GLN A 41 7.08 8.32 -2.41
C GLN A 41 6.12 7.42 -3.20
N THR A 42 6.51 6.17 -3.48
CA THR A 42 5.65 5.20 -4.14
C THR A 42 4.42 4.90 -3.29
N TYR A 43 4.58 4.75 -1.98
CA TYR A 43 3.46 4.52 -1.06
C TYR A 43 2.46 5.69 -1.02
N TYR A 44 2.93 6.94 -0.95
CA TYR A 44 2.04 8.11 -1.00
C TYR A 44 1.31 8.21 -2.34
N ARG A 45 1.98 7.89 -3.45
CA ARG A 45 1.36 7.85 -4.78
C ARG A 45 0.28 6.77 -4.85
N TRP A 46 0.57 5.56 -4.37
CA TRP A 46 -0.40 4.47 -4.27
C TRP A 46 -1.56 4.80 -3.33
N LYS A 47 -1.32 5.47 -2.21
CA LYS A 47 -2.39 5.93 -1.32
C LYS A 47 -3.30 6.95 -2.00
N ARG A 48 -2.77 7.81 -2.87
CA ARG A 48 -3.57 8.78 -3.63
C ARG A 48 -4.40 8.12 -4.73
N GLU A 49 -3.87 7.09 -5.38
CA GLU A 49 -4.48 6.44 -6.55
C GLU A 49 -5.39 5.24 -6.16
N PHE A 50 -4.97 4.45 -5.18
CA PHE A 50 -5.63 3.23 -4.72
C PHE A 50 -6.15 3.31 -3.28
N GLY A 51 -5.81 4.36 -2.51
CA GLY A 51 -6.28 4.49 -1.12
C GLY A 51 -7.80 4.56 -0.98
N GLY A 52 -8.51 5.04 -2.02
CA GLY A 52 -9.97 4.98 -2.08
C GLY A 52 -10.52 3.54 -2.18
N GLN A 53 -9.88 2.67 -2.99
CA GLN A 53 -10.26 1.26 -3.13
C GLN A 53 -9.93 0.44 -1.86
N VAL A 54 -8.82 0.76 -1.21
CA VAL A 54 -8.43 0.15 0.07
C VAL A 54 -9.39 0.61 1.19
N SER A 55 -9.69 1.90 1.27
CA SER A 55 -10.61 2.46 2.27
C SER A 55 -12.07 2.04 2.06
N ALA A 56 -12.53 1.84 0.82
CA ALA A 56 -13.85 1.28 0.53
C ALA A 56 -14.00 -0.15 1.09
N SER A 57 -12.92 -0.93 1.16
CA SER A 57 -12.92 -2.25 1.83
C SER A 57 -12.99 -2.15 3.36
N GLN A 58 -12.65 -1.00 3.95
CA GLN A 58 -12.61 -0.77 5.40
C GLN A 58 -13.83 0.03 5.92
N ARG A 59 -14.74 0.45 5.03
CA ARG A 59 -15.91 1.28 5.36
C ARG A 59 -17.11 0.50 5.93
N PHE A 60 -16.92 -0.77 6.32
CA PHE A 60 -17.86 -1.50 7.18
C PHE A 60 -17.36 -1.47 8.62
N ARG A 61 -17.43 -0.29 9.26
CA ARG A 61 -17.44 -0.20 10.72
C ARG A 61 -18.25 1.02 11.14
N SER A 62 -19.57 0.89 11.07
CA SER A 62 -20.56 1.64 11.83
C SER A 62 -21.40 0.66 12.64
#